data_AF-A0A821XTG8-F1
#
_entry.id   AF-A0A821XTG8-F1
#
_cell.length_a   1.000
_cell.length_b   1.000
_cell.length_c   1.000
_cell.angle_alpha   90.00
_cell.angle_beta   90.00
_cell.angle_gamma   90.00
#
_symmetry.space_group_name_H-M   'P 1'
#
loop_
_entity.id
_entity.type
_entity.pdbx_description
1 polymer ?
#
loop_
_entity_poly.entity_id
_entity_poly.type
_entity_poly.pdbx_seq_one_letter_code
_entity_poly.pdbx_strand_id
1 'polypeptide(L)'
;PSFSSHGVISGFGIGQSEFLWSVRSNRQVKNIFARLWNTRQLLVSFDGCGVFRDWRYNSTWKTSGGWNHVDQNPKLKPDRCCVQGIVSLTDQNERIGGLIVYPRTHLRFTELCDVTKKSNDFVQVPSDHAIMDQGRTRGKLVHCRAGDLILWDSRLIHCNSPATAIEERRPDEHVDLLRIAVYVSMSPTTFVHDQTLDEFREKRKQMVENNYTLTHWSTELAVSRKVFFLMKHNLDIVFISNSFSWQEFREKRKQMVENNYTLTHWSTELAVSLGNHTDLPKLSLDTFGAYQKALIFGTNDENDE
;
A
#
# COMPACT_ATOMS: atom_id res chain seq x y z
N PRO A 1 4.25 15.29 4.44
CA PRO A 1 3.48 14.80 3.29
C PRO A 1 2.00 14.95 3.66
N SER A 2 1.12 15.42 2.78
CA SER A 2 -0.31 15.28 3.05
C SER A 2 -0.60 13.78 3.03
N PHE A 3 -0.66 13.15 4.21
CA PHE A 3 -1.17 11.79 4.32
C PHE A 3 -2.59 11.80 3.78
N SER A 4 -2.95 10.81 2.95
CA SER A 4 -4.37 10.64 2.68
C SER A 4 -5.07 10.42 4.02
N SER A 5 -6.28 10.94 4.17
CA SER A 5 -7.09 10.66 5.36
C SER A 5 -7.27 9.15 5.57
N HIS A 6 -7.13 8.34 4.52
CA HIS A 6 -7.19 6.87 4.55
C HIS A 6 -5.89 6.18 5.02
N GLY A 7 -4.83 6.93 5.38
CA GLY A 7 -3.57 6.36 5.87
C GLY A 7 -2.72 5.68 4.80
N VAL A 8 -2.96 5.99 3.52
CA VAL A 8 -2.22 5.42 2.37
C VAL A 8 -1.14 6.40 1.90
N ILE A 9 0.08 5.90 1.73
CA ILE A 9 1.20 6.60 1.09
C ILE A 9 1.48 5.92 -0.25
N SER A 10 1.25 6.62 -1.35
CA SER A 10 1.51 6.12 -2.71
C SER A 10 2.22 7.13 -3.62
N GLY A 11 2.78 8.19 -3.03
CA GLY A 11 3.51 9.24 -3.72
C GLY A 11 4.99 9.27 -3.37
N PHE A 12 5.71 10.25 -3.92
CA PHE A 12 7.12 10.53 -3.60
C PHE A 12 8.08 9.35 -3.82
N GLY A 13 7.70 8.40 -4.69
CA GLY A 13 8.50 7.23 -4.99
C GLY A 13 8.63 6.25 -3.83
N ILE A 14 7.73 6.30 -2.84
CA ILE A 14 7.69 5.36 -1.71
C ILE A 14 7.68 3.90 -2.19
N GLY A 15 7.00 3.65 -3.31
CA GLY A 15 6.93 2.35 -3.99
C GLY A 15 8.27 1.79 -4.41
N GLN A 16 9.35 2.58 -4.42
CA GLN A 16 10.70 2.14 -4.77
C GLN A 16 11.69 2.26 -3.60
N SER A 17 11.19 2.47 -2.39
CA SER A 17 12.04 2.49 -1.18
C SER A 17 12.60 1.10 -0.85
N GLU A 18 13.76 1.09 -0.18
CA GLU A 18 14.45 -0.16 0.18
C GLU A 18 13.61 -1.06 1.08
N PHE A 19 12.84 -0.50 2.02
CA PHE A 19 12.00 -1.30 2.91
C PHE A 19 10.79 -1.95 2.20
N LEU A 20 10.27 -1.34 1.13
CA LEU A 20 9.25 -2.00 0.29
C LEU A 20 9.90 -3.12 -0.54
N TRP A 21 11.10 -2.88 -1.07
CA TRP A 21 11.84 -3.88 -1.83
C TRP A 21 12.29 -5.08 -0.98
N SER A 22 12.61 -4.88 0.30
CA SER A 22 12.96 -5.97 1.22
C SER A 22 11.79 -6.93 1.43
N VAL A 23 10.57 -6.40 1.57
CA VAL A 23 9.34 -7.20 1.65
C VAL A 23 9.05 -7.94 0.34
N ARG A 24 9.12 -7.25 -0.81
CA ARG A 24 8.85 -7.85 -2.13
C ARG A 24 9.85 -8.95 -2.50
N SER A 25 11.10 -8.79 -2.06
CA SER A 25 12.18 -9.74 -2.31
C SER A 25 12.23 -10.87 -1.29
N ASN A 26 11.45 -10.79 -0.21
CA ASN A 26 11.38 -11.81 0.82
C ASN A 26 10.93 -13.16 0.23
N ARG A 27 11.72 -14.21 0.46
CA ARG A 27 11.48 -15.54 -0.10
C ARG A 27 10.18 -16.16 0.39
N GLN A 28 9.79 -15.95 1.64
CA GLN A 28 8.56 -16.51 2.22
C GLN A 28 7.32 -15.87 1.58
N VAL A 29 7.33 -14.54 1.42
CA VAL A 29 6.26 -13.81 0.71
C VAL A 29 6.11 -14.33 -0.71
N LYS A 30 7.22 -14.42 -1.47
CA LYS A 30 7.21 -14.97 -2.84
C LYS A 30 6.69 -16.40 -2.90
N ASN A 31 7.07 -17.25 -1.95
CA ASN A 31 6.63 -18.65 -1.89
C ASN A 31 5.12 -18.76 -1.62
N ILE A 32 4.55 -17.90 -0.78
CA ILE A 32 3.11 -17.90 -0.50
C ILE A 32 2.33 -17.51 -1.77
N PHE A 33 2.73 -16.42 -2.45
CA PHE A 33 2.10 -16.05 -3.72
C PHE A 33 2.28 -17.12 -4.80
N ALA A 34 3.44 -17.79 -4.86
CA ALA A 34 3.68 -18.86 -5.82
C ALA A 34 2.77 -20.07 -5.60
N ARG A 35 2.50 -20.42 -4.34
CA ARG A 35 1.52 -21.46 -3.99
C ARG A 35 0.10 -21.02 -4.36
N LEU A 36 -0.26 -19.77 -4.05
CA LEU A 36 -1.58 -19.23 -4.31
C LEU A 36 -1.96 -19.25 -5.79
N TRP A 37 -1.00 -18.91 -6.66
CA TRP A 37 -1.19 -18.90 -8.11
C TRP A 37 -0.76 -20.19 -8.81
N ASN A 38 -0.29 -21.18 -8.06
CA ASN A 38 0.27 -22.43 -8.61
C ASN A 38 1.37 -22.21 -9.68
N THR A 39 2.20 -21.19 -9.51
CA THR A 39 3.33 -20.89 -10.42
C THR A 39 4.39 -20.04 -9.73
N ARG A 40 5.66 -20.23 -10.10
CA ARG A 40 6.77 -19.35 -9.66
C ARG A 40 7.02 -18.19 -10.62
N GLN A 41 6.38 -18.18 -11.79
CA GLN A 41 6.53 -17.12 -12.78
C GLN A 41 5.60 -15.96 -12.43
N LEU A 42 6.04 -15.15 -11.47
CA LEU A 42 5.25 -14.04 -10.92
C LEU A 42 5.93 -12.69 -11.18
N LEU A 43 5.10 -11.66 -11.31
CA LEU A 43 5.48 -10.25 -11.28
C LEU A 43 4.96 -9.64 -9.98
N VAL A 44 5.72 -8.71 -9.39
CA VAL A 44 5.35 -8.04 -8.12
C VAL A 44 4.76 -6.66 -8.37
N SER A 45 3.86 -6.17 -7.54
CA SER A 45 3.35 -4.79 -7.63
C SER A 45 4.41 -3.77 -7.20
N PHE A 46 4.31 -2.55 -7.73
CA PHE A 46 5.13 -1.39 -7.28
C PHE A 46 4.32 -0.43 -6.43
N ASP A 47 3.44 -0.98 -5.60
CA ASP A 47 2.48 -0.26 -4.76
C ASP A 47 3.16 0.47 -3.59
N GLY A 48 2.40 1.25 -2.83
CA GLY A 48 2.83 2.02 -1.68
C GLY A 48 2.74 1.26 -0.35
N CYS A 49 2.46 2.01 0.72
CA CYS A 49 2.32 1.48 2.06
C CYS A 49 1.19 2.17 2.84
N GLY A 50 0.77 1.54 3.93
CA GLY A 50 -0.17 2.08 4.92
C GLY A 50 0.57 2.56 6.16
N VAL A 51 0.30 3.79 6.59
CA VAL A 51 0.85 4.36 7.82
C VAL A 51 -0.24 5.08 8.61
N PHE A 52 -0.44 4.68 9.87
CA PHE A 52 -1.34 5.38 10.79
C PHE A 52 -0.51 6.11 11.82
N ARG A 53 -0.77 7.41 11.97
CA ARG A 53 -0.14 8.25 12.99
C ARG A 53 -0.95 8.16 14.28
N ASP A 54 -0.28 8.37 15.41
CA ASP A 54 -0.96 8.40 16.70
C ASP A 54 -1.86 9.65 16.84
N TRP A 55 -3.13 9.44 16.56
CA TRP A 55 -4.14 10.49 16.58
C TRP A 55 -4.57 10.89 18.00
N ARG A 56 -4.08 10.21 19.05
CA ARG A 56 -4.21 10.68 20.43
C ARG A 56 -3.35 11.92 20.69
N TYR A 57 -2.21 12.03 19.98
CA TYR A 57 -1.37 13.22 20.04
C TYR A 57 -1.97 14.37 19.22
N ASN A 58 -2.53 14.07 18.05
CA ASN A 58 -3.23 15.05 17.23
C ASN A 58 -4.43 14.40 16.53
N SER A 59 -5.64 14.79 16.92
CA SER A 59 -6.90 14.18 16.44
C SER A 59 -7.09 14.31 14.92
N THR A 60 -6.49 15.32 14.27
CA THR A 60 -6.54 15.48 12.81
C THR A 60 -5.79 14.37 12.06
N TRP A 61 -4.97 13.59 12.76
CA TRP A 61 -4.23 12.47 12.18
C TRP A 61 -5.04 11.18 12.11
N LYS A 62 -6.25 11.16 12.67
CA LYS A 62 -7.10 9.97 12.71
C LYS A 62 -7.40 9.46 11.31
N THR A 63 -7.02 8.21 11.07
CA THR A 63 -7.32 7.55 9.80
C THR A 63 -8.82 7.39 9.62
N SER A 64 -9.34 7.69 8.44
CA SER A 64 -10.73 7.49 8.07
C SER A 64 -11.00 6.01 7.75
N GLY A 65 -12.11 5.50 8.26
CA GLY A 65 -12.67 4.21 7.85
C GLY A 65 -14.02 4.35 7.17
N GLY A 66 -14.69 3.23 6.90
CA GLY A 66 -16.04 3.21 6.30
C GLY A 66 -16.11 3.54 4.81
N TRP A 67 -14.97 3.79 4.16
CA TRP A 67 -14.86 3.95 2.70
C TRP A 67 -14.78 2.58 2.02
N ASN A 68 -15.83 1.78 2.20
CA ASN A 68 -15.92 0.43 1.65
C ASN A 68 -15.79 0.47 0.13
N HIS A 69 -14.90 -0.34 -0.42
CA HIS A 69 -14.65 -0.41 -1.85
C HIS A 69 -14.13 -1.79 -2.25
N VAL A 70 -14.12 -2.01 -3.56
CA VAL A 70 -13.31 -3.04 -4.23
C VAL A 70 -12.40 -2.32 -5.23
N ASP A 71 -11.26 -2.92 -5.53
CA ASP A 71 -10.28 -2.34 -6.47
C ASP A 71 -10.25 -3.06 -7.82
N GLN A 72 -11.22 -3.93 -8.06
CA GLN A 72 -11.40 -4.62 -9.33
C GLN A 72 -12.73 -4.17 -9.95
N ASN A 73 -12.71 -3.87 -11.25
CA ASN A 73 -13.92 -3.49 -11.98
C ASN A 73 -14.75 -4.73 -12.38
N PRO A 74 -15.97 -4.96 -11.84
CA PRO A 74 -16.78 -6.13 -12.19
C PRO A 74 -17.27 -6.16 -13.65
N LYS A 75 -17.31 -5.01 -14.35
CA LYS A 75 -17.69 -4.94 -15.77
C LYS A 75 -16.54 -5.28 -16.71
N LEU A 76 -15.30 -4.99 -16.33
CA LEU A 76 -14.11 -5.21 -17.17
C LEU A 76 -13.32 -6.46 -16.79
N LYS A 77 -13.30 -6.78 -15.49
CA LYS A 77 -12.48 -7.82 -14.87
C LYS A 77 -13.38 -8.65 -13.92
N PRO A 78 -14.34 -9.44 -14.42
CA PRO A 78 -15.27 -10.18 -13.56
C PRO A 78 -14.61 -11.33 -12.78
N ASP A 79 -13.55 -11.93 -13.34
CA ASP A 79 -12.84 -13.08 -12.78
C ASP A 79 -11.73 -12.68 -11.81
N ARG A 80 -11.27 -13.61 -10.96
CA ARG A 80 -10.16 -13.37 -10.04
C ARG A 80 -8.84 -13.15 -10.81
N CYS A 81 -8.47 -11.90 -11.05
CA CYS A 81 -7.21 -11.53 -11.72
C CYS A 81 -6.20 -10.84 -10.80
N CYS A 82 -6.56 -10.52 -9.55
CA CYS A 82 -5.62 -10.01 -8.55
C CYS A 82 -5.94 -10.53 -7.14
N VAL A 83 -4.86 -10.83 -6.41
CA VAL A 83 -4.87 -10.99 -4.96
C VAL A 83 -4.00 -9.88 -4.41
N GLN A 84 -4.60 -9.02 -3.59
CA GLN A 84 -3.89 -7.97 -2.89
C GLN A 84 -3.27 -8.52 -1.60
N GLY A 85 -2.31 -7.79 -1.06
CA GLY A 85 -1.64 -8.22 0.16
C GLY A 85 -0.99 -7.10 0.95
N ILE A 86 -0.87 -7.35 2.25
CA ILE A 86 -0.19 -6.51 3.23
C ILE A 86 0.78 -7.38 4.02
N VAL A 87 2.04 -6.96 4.12
CA VAL A 87 2.91 -7.41 5.22
C VAL A 87 2.84 -6.36 6.33
N SER A 88 2.36 -6.76 7.50
CA SER A 88 2.27 -5.85 8.65
C SER A 88 3.64 -5.72 9.32
N LEU A 89 4.08 -4.50 9.60
CA LEU A 89 5.31 -4.24 10.38
C LEU A 89 5.01 -3.87 11.84
N THR A 90 3.74 -3.72 12.18
CA THR A 90 3.23 -3.50 13.52
C THR A 90 2.10 -4.48 13.80
N ASP A 91 1.74 -4.69 15.05
CA ASP A 91 0.54 -5.44 15.39
C ASP A 91 -0.73 -4.69 14.93
N GLN A 92 -1.78 -5.42 14.59
CA GLN A 92 -3.09 -4.87 14.22
C GLN A 92 -4.18 -5.56 15.03
N ASN A 93 -4.99 -4.75 15.70
CA ASN A 93 -6.12 -5.13 16.55
C ASN A 93 -6.99 -3.87 16.79
N GLU A 94 -8.02 -3.96 17.63
CA GLU A 94 -8.96 -2.87 17.91
C GLU A 94 -8.30 -1.62 18.51
N ARG A 95 -7.13 -1.76 19.15
CA ARG A 95 -6.38 -0.64 19.75
C ARG A 95 -5.56 0.12 18.73
N ILE A 96 -5.20 -0.50 17.61
CA ILE A 96 -4.38 0.09 16.54
C ILE A 96 -5.24 0.45 15.31
N GLY A 97 -6.26 -0.35 15.03
CA GLY A 97 -6.92 -0.38 13.74
C GLY A 97 -6.15 -1.24 12.72
N GLY A 98 -6.60 -1.23 11.47
CA GLY A 98 -6.01 -2.07 10.43
C GLY A 98 -6.89 -2.18 9.20
N LEU A 99 -6.76 -3.31 8.50
CA LEU A 99 -7.62 -3.68 7.37
C LEU A 99 -8.95 -4.25 7.89
N ILE A 100 -10.07 -3.75 7.38
CA ILE A 100 -11.36 -4.42 7.44
C ILE A 100 -11.62 -5.09 6.10
N VAL A 101 -12.02 -6.36 6.14
CA VAL A 101 -12.52 -7.11 4.99
C VAL A 101 -13.97 -7.52 5.24
N TYR A 102 -14.78 -7.67 4.19
CA TYR A 102 -16.13 -8.19 4.29
C TYR A 102 -16.15 -9.58 3.66
N PRO A 103 -16.07 -10.66 4.47
CA PRO A 103 -16.00 -12.02 3.96
C PRO A 103 -17.12 -12.33 2.97
N ARG A 104 -16.82 -13.17 1.97
CA ARG A 104 -17.78 -13.67 0.97
C ARG A 104 -18.37 -12.65 0.00
N THR A 105 -18.07 -11.35 0.10
CA THR A 105 -18.61 -10.36 -0.86
C THR A 105 -18.03 -10.55 -2.27
N HIS A 106 -16.86 -11.18 -2.40
CA HIS A 106 -16.27 -11.55 -3.69
C HIS A 106 -17.12 -12.53 -4.49
N LEU A 107 -17.95 -13.35 -3.82
CA LEU A 107 -18.90 -14.27 -4.47
C LEU A 107 -20.09 -13.53 -5.10
N ARG A 108 -20.40 -12.33 -4.59
CA ARG A 108 -21.46 -11.43 -5.06
C ARG A 108 -20.90 -10.24 -5.84
N PHE A 109 -19.62 -10.30 -6.25
CA PHE A 109 -18.89 -9.19 -6.85
C PHE A 109 -19.57 -8.62 -8.10
N THR A 110 -20.21 -9.46 -8.92
CA THR A 110 -20.93 -9.03 -10.12
C THR A 110 -22.14 -8.15 -9.82
N GLU A 111 -22.70 -8.20 -8.61
CA GLU A 111 -23.80 -7.32 -8.20
C GLU A 111 -23.38 -5.85 -8.22
N LEU A 112 -22.10 -5.54 -8.00
CA LEU A 112 -21.56 -4.17 -8.04
C LEU A 112 -21.52 -3.57 -9.45
N CYS A 113 -21.95 -4.30 -10.49
CA CYS A 113 -21.99 -3.77 -11.86
C CYS A 113 -22.88 -2.52 -11.98
N ASP A 114 -23.97 -2.43 -11.24
CA ASP A 114 -24.89 -1.27 -11.29
C ASP A 114 -24.21 0.05 -10.88
N VAL A 115 -23.35 0.01 -9.86
CA VAL A 115 -22.60 1.17 -9.33
C VAL A 115 -21.23 1.38 -9.99
N THR A 116 -20.78 0.43 -10.80
CA THR A 116 -19.45 0.47 -11.43
C THR A 116 -19.42 1.31 -12.71
N LYS A 117 -18.45 2.23 -12.82
CA LYS A 117 -18.13 2.92 -14.08
C LYS A 117 -17.21 2.05 -14.93
N LYS A 118 -17.38 2.05 -16.26
CA LYS A 118 -16.56 1.25 -17.20
C LYS A 118 -15.10 1.71 -17.34
N SER A 119 -14.67 2.77 -16.68
CA SER A 119 -13.35 3.38 -16.86
C SER A 119 -12.50 3.41 -15.59
N ASN A 120 -12.95 2.76 -14.51
CA ASN A 120 -12.25 2.83 -13.21
C ASN A 120 -12.28 1.50 -12.49
N ASP A 121 -11.14 1.05 -12.00
CA ASP A 121 -11.01 -0.18 -11.22
C ASP A 121 -11.47 -0.01 -9.77
N PHE A 122 -11.28 1.19 -9.20
CA PHE A 122 -11.82 1.51 -7.88
C PHE A 122 -13.33 1.69 -7.96
N VAL A 123 -14.06 0.86 -7.20
CA VAL A 123 -15.51 0.91 -7.07
C VAL A 123 -15.85 1.12 -5.60
N GLN A 124 -16.26 2.33 -5.26
CA GLN A 124 -16.83 2.62 -3.96
C GLN A 124 -18.18 1.90 -3.81
N VAL A 125 -18.36 1.20 -2.69
CA VAL A 125 -19.60 0.48 -2.39
C VAL A 125 -20.48 1.37 -1.50
N PRO A 126 -21.67 1.79 -1.98
CA PRO A 126 -22.62 2.52 -1.15
C PRO A 126 -23.06 1.71 0.08
N SER A 127 -23.25 2.37 1.22
CA SER A 127 -23.64 1.71 2.46
C SER A 127 -25.03 1.07 2.40
N ASP A 128 -25.88 1.55 1.50
CA ASP A 128 -27.24 1.08 1.22
C ASP A 128 -27.30 0.09 0.05
N HIS A 129 -26.17 -0.26 -0.57
CA HIS A 129 -26.12 -1.24 -1.65
C HIS A 129 -26.59 -2.63 -1.18
N ALA A 130 -27.27 -3.38 -2.06
CA ALA A 130 -27.85 -4.69 -1.73
C ALA A 130 -26.82 -5.71 -1.18
N ILE A 131 -25.55 -5.58 -1.58
CA ILE A 131 -24.44 -6.41 -1.07
C ILE A 131 -24.15 -6.20 0.42
N MET A 132 -24.50 -5.04 0.97
CA MET A 132 -24.34 -4.72 2.39
C MET A 132 -25.49 -5.31 3.23
N ASP A 133 -26.55 -5.82 2.59
CA ASP A 133 -27.71 -6.47 3.20
C ASP A 133 -28.27 -5.70 4.41
N GLN A 134 -28.55 -4.40 4.21
CA GLN A 134 -29.03 -3.49 5.26
C GLN A 134 -28.17 -3.51 6.54
N GLY A 135 -26.85 -3.71 6.38
CA GLY A 135 -25.88 -3.77 7.49
C GLY A 135 -25.68 -5.15 8.10
N ARG A 136 -26.30 -6.21 7.56
CA ARG A 136 -26.06 -7.60 7.99
C ARG A 136 -24.74 -8.15 7.47
N THR A 137 -24.25 -7.68 6.32
CA THR A 137 -22.89 -7.97 5.87
C THR A 137 -21.91 -7.21 6.77
N ARG A 138 -21.28 -7.94 7.71
CA ARG A 138 -20.36 -7.36 8.70
C ARG A 138 -18.92 -7.38 8.21
N GLY A 139 -18.25 -6.24 8.31
CA GLY A 139 -16.81 -6.17 8.15
C GLY A 139 -16.09 -6.81 9.34
N LYS A 140 -15.03 -7.56 9.07
CA LYS A 140 -14.13 -8.17 10.05
C LYS A 140 -12.82 -7.39 10.06
N LEU A 141 -12.44 -6.86 11.22
CA LEU A 141 -11.10 -6.31 11.43
C LEU A 141 -10.09 -7.47 11.39
N VAL A 142 -9.09 -7.37 10.53
CA VAL A 142 -8.06 -8.40 10.42
C VAL A 142 -7.05 -8.22 11.54
N HIS A 143 -7.01 -9.18 12.46
CA HIS A 143 -6.03 -9.21 13.54
C HIS A 143 -4.75 -9.90 13.06
N CYS A 144 -3.62 -9.23 13.20
CA CYS A 144 -2.33 -9.77 12.81
C CYS A 144 -1.22 -9.27 13.72
N ARG A 145 -0.10 -9.99 13.73
CA ARG A 145 1.13 -9.54 14.37
C ARG A 145 2.07 -8.89 13.36
N ALA A 146 3.03 -8.12 13.83
CA ALA A 146 4.15 -7.71 13.00
C ALA A 146 4.83 -8.96 12.38
N GLY A 147 5.09 -8.90 11.07
CA GLY A 147 5.64 -9.99 10.27
C GLY A 147 4.62 -10.82 9.49
N ASP A 148 3.33 -10.79 9.88
CA ASP A 148 2.28 -11.54 9.19
C ASP A 148 1.98 -10.99 7.78
N LEU A 149 1.67 -11.91 6.86
CA LEU A 149 1.19 -11.59 5.51
C LEU A 149 -0.33 -11.77 5.48
N ILE A 150 -1.04 -10.70 5.15
CA ILE A 150 -2.48 -10.72 4.89
C ILE A 150 -2.68 -10.70 3.38
N LEU A 151 -3.55 -11.56 2.85
CA LEU A 151 -3.90 -11.67 1.45
C LEU A 151 -5.41 -11.65 1.28
N TRP A 152 -5.90 -10.97 0.24
CA TRP A 152 -7.33 -11.03 -0.10
C TRP A 152 -7.57 -10.93 -1.61
N ASP A 153 -8.63 -11.60 -2.07
CA ASP A 153 -9.14 -11.43 -3.43
C ASP A 153 -9.50 -9.96 -3.67
N SER A 154 -9.03 -9.34 -4.77
CA SER A 154 -9.28 -7.91 -5.05
C SER A 154 -10.77 -7.55 -5.23
N ARG A 155 -11.62 -8.57 -5.41
CA ARG A 155 -13.09 -8.47 -5.47
C ARG A 155 -13.76 -8.39 -4.10
N LEU A 156 -13.01 -8.59 -3.02
CA LEU A 156 -13.52 -8.54 -1.65
C LEU A 156 -13.67 -7.08 -1.21
N ILE A 157 -14.80 -6.73 -0.60
CA ILE A 157 -15.01 -5.37 -0.09
C ILE A 157 -14.08 -5.18 1.09
N HIS A 158 -13.35 -4.07 1.11
CA HIS A 158 -12.41 -3.76 2.17
C HIS A 158 -12.23 -2.25 2.38
N CYS A 159 -11.62 -1.87 3.50
CA CYS A 159 -11.11 -0.51 3.75
C CYS A 159 -10.14 -0.51 4.95
N ASN A 160 -9.39 0.57 5.14
CA ASN A 160 -8.71 0.79 6.42
C ASN A 160 -9.71 1.22 7.50
N SER A 161 -9.42 0.90 8.76
CA SER A 161 -10.15 1.39 9.93
C SER A 161 -9.19 1.97 10.96
N PRO A 162 -9.52 3.12 11.59
CA PRO A 162 -8.81 3.54 12.79
C PRO A 162 -9.07 2.56 13.95
N ALA A 163 -8.30 2.73 15.01
CA ALA A 163 -8.58 2.08 16.28
C ALA A 163 -9.99 2.41 16.80
N THR A 164 -10.67 1.37 17.30
CA THR A 164 -12.00 1.44 17.91
C THR A 164 -11.96 1.33 19.43
N ALA A 165 -10.85 0.86 19.99
CA ALA A 165 -10.65 0.65 21.42
C ALA A 165 -9.29 1.21 21.91
N ILE A 166 -8.84 2.35 21.36
CA ILE A 166 -7.58 2.97 21.79
C ILE A 166 -7.76 3.65 23.16
N GLU A 167 -6.80 3.43 24.06
CA GLU A 167 -6.78 4.06 25.38
C GLU A 167 -6.26 5.50 25.30
N GLU A 168 -6.59 6.31 26.32
CA GLU A 168 -6.04 7.66 26.46
C GLU A 168 -4.51 7.62 26.55
N ARG A 169 -3.87 8.60 25.92
CA ARG A 169 -2.41 8.71 25.90
C ARG A 169 -1.91 9.25 27.24
N ARG A 170 -0.82 8.67 27.77
CA ARG A 170 -0.17 9.24 28.96
C ARG A 170 0.64 10.49 28.57
N PRO A 171 0.80 11.49 29.45
CA PRO A 171 1.57 12.71 29.14
C PRO A 171 3.02 12.41 28.71
N ASP A 172 3.66 11.44 29.35
CA ASP A 172 5.06 11.02 29.17
C ASP A 172 5.28 9.95 28.10
N GLU A 173 4.21 9.46 27.45
CA GLU A 173 4.31 8.45 26.39
C GLU A 173 5.11 9.00 25.20
N HIS A 174 5.92 8.17 24.53
CA HIS A 174 6.58 8.56 23.28
C HIS A 174 5.57 8.59 22.13
N VAL A 175 5.66 9.56 21.21
CA VAL A 175 4.81 9.57 20.00
C VAL A 175 5.47 8.71 18.93
N ASP A 176 4.82 7.63 18.56
CA ASP A 176 5.24 6.79 17.44
C ASP A 176 4.09 6.55 16.46
N LEU A 177 4.37 5.89 15.34
CA LEU A 177 3.36 5.42 14.40
C LEU A 177 2.55 4.29 15.05
N LEU A 178 1.22 4.36 14.94
CA LEU A 178 0.35 3.27 15.38
C LEU A 178 0.47 2.06 14.46
N ARG A 179 0.59 2.31 13.15
CA ARG A 179 0.61 1.25 12.14
C ARG A 179 1.60 1.53 11.03
N ILE A 180 2.32 0.48 10.62
CA ILE A 180 3.07 0.46 9.37
C ILE A 180 2.76 -0.86 8.66
N ALA A 181 2.36 -0.78 7.39
CA ALA A 181 1.96 -1.91 6.56
C ALA A 181 2.51 -1.74 5.14
N VAL A 182 3.15 -2.78 4.59
CA VAL A 182 3.69 -2.75 3.22
C VAL A 182 2.71 -3.43 2.27
N TYR A 183 2.28 -2.73 1.23
CA TYR A 183 1.42 -3.31 0.20
C TYR A 183 2.25 -4.13 -0.79
N VAL A 184 1.81 -5.36 -1.02
CA VAL A 184 2.46 -6.31 -1.92
C VAL A 184 1.40 -7.18 -2.58
N SER A 185 1.43 -7.22 -3.90
CA SER A 185 0.64 -8.12 -4.73
C SER A 185 1.58 -8.78 -5.72
N MET A 186 1.31 -10.03 -6.07
CA MET A 186 2.02 -10.70 -7.14
C MET A 186 1.03 -11.46 -8.01
N SER A 187 1.23 -11.41 -9.33
CA SER A 187 0.37 -12.09 -10.30
C SER A 187 1.21 -12.86 -11.33
N PRO A 188 0.67 -13.93 -11.93
CA PRO A 188 1.32 -14.66 -13.02
C PRO A 188 1.77 -13.77 -14.16
N THR A 189 2.92 -14.07 -14.75
CA THR A 189 3.40 -13.41 -15.98
C THR A 189 2.42 -13.56 -17.14
N THR A 190 1.58 -14.60 -17.14
CA THR A 190 0.54 -14.86 -18.14
C THR A 190 -0.61 -13.85 -18.10
N PHE A 191 -0.69 -13.00 -17.08
CA PHE A 191 -1.68 -11.90 -16.99
C PHE A 191 -1.16 -10.59 -17.61
N VAL A 192 0.05 -10.59 -18.20
CA VAL A 192 0.49 -9.48 -19.04
C VAL A 192 -0.19 -9.62 -20.39
N HIS A 193 -0.97 -8.60 -20.76
CA HIS A 193 -1.68 -8.52 -22.03
C HIS A 193 -1.13 -7.35 -22.86
N ASP A 194 -1.42 -7.36 -24.16
CA ASP A 194 -1.14 -6.28 -25.13
C ASP A 194 0.34 -5.98 -25.45
N GLN A 195 1.29 -6.70 -24.85
CA GLN A 195 2.71 -6.59 -25.14
C GLN A 195 3.47 -7.85 -24.74
N THR A 196 4.70 -8.01 -25.22
CA THR A 196 5.55 -9.12 -24.78
C THR A 196 6.02 -8.93 -23.34
N LEU A 197 6.36 -10.03 -22.67
CA LEU A 197 6.87 -9.97 -21.29
C LEU A 197 8.18 -9.17 -21.18
N ASP A 198 9.02 -9.20 -22.21
CA ASP A 198 10.30 -8.48 -22.21
C ASP A 198 10.11 -6.98 -22.38
N GLU A 199 9.22 -6.53 -23.27
CA GLU A 199 8.82 -5.12 -23.37
C GLU A 199 8.21 -4.61 -22.06
N PHE A 200 7.36 -5.43 -21.42
CA PHE A 200 6.78 -5.09 -20.12
C PHE A 200 7.86 -4.92 -19.05
N ARG A 201 8.83 -5.85 -18.99
CA ARG A 201 9.95 -5.78 -18.03
C ARG A 201 10.83 -4.57 -18.24
N GLU A 202 11.11 -4.21 -19.50
CA GLU A 202 11.93 -3.04 -19.80
C GLU A 202 11.26 -1.74 -19.37
N LYS A 203 9.95 -1.57 -19.66
CA LYS A 203 9.18 -0.42 -19.15
C LYS A 203 9.19 -0.35 -17.63
N ARG A 204 9.09 -1.50 -16.96
CA ARG A 204 9.14 -1.57 -15.50
C ARG A 204 10.50 -1.21 -14.94
N LYS A 205 11.59 -1.64 -15.58
CA LYS A 205 12.95 -1.25 -15.20
C LYS A 205 13.11 0.27 -15.27
N GLN A 206 12.66 0.88 -16.36
CA GLN A 206 12.64 2.35 -16.51
C GLN A 206 11.79 3.00 -15.41
N MET A 207 10.65 2.42 -15.05
CA MET A 207 9.81 2.92 -13.97
C MET A 207 10.49 2.85 -12.59
N VAL A 208 11.27 1.80 -12.30
CA VAL A 208 12.07 1.70 -11.08
C VAL A 208 13.18 2.76 -11.08
N GLU A 209 13.91 2.88 -12.20
CA GLU A 209 14.98 3.86 -12.37
C GLU A 209 14.48 5.31 -12.19
N ASN A 210 13.26 5.58 -12.64
CA ASN A 210 12.58 6.87 -12.51
C ASN A 210 11.64 6.96 -11.30
N ASN A 211 11.69 5.95 -10.44
CA ASN A 211 11.10 5.99 -9.11
C ASN A 211 9.56 6.09 -9.05
N TYR A 212 8.90 5.52 -10.04
CA TYR A 212 7.45 5.49 -10.11
C TYR A 212 6.86 4.56 -9.05
N THR A 213 5.88 5.06 -8.30
CA THR A 213 4.97 4.22 -7.51
C THR A 213 3.76 3.88 -8.37
N LEU A 214 3.52 2.58 -8.55
CA LEU A 214 2.37 2.07 -9.28
C LEU A 214 1.26 1.66 -8.30
N THR A 215 0.27 0.92 -8.78
CA THR A 215 -0.82 0.39 -7.96
C THR A 215 -0.55 -1.07 -7.54
N HIS A 216 -1.54 -1.70 -6.91
CA HIS A 216 -1.56 -3.13 -6.58
C HIS A 216 -1.52 -4.04 -7.84
N TRP A 217 -1.81 -3.52 -9.03
CA TRP A 217 -1.77 -4.29 -10.28
C TRP A 217 -0.33 -4.63 -10.68
N SER A 218 0.10 -5.86 -10.41
CA SER A 218 1.46 -6.31 -10.72
C SER A 218 1.72 -6.56 -12.21
N THR A 219 0.67 -6.61 -13.04
CA THR A 219 0.74 -6.84 -14.49
C THR A 219 0.29 -5.63 -15.31
N GLU A 220 0.10 -4.48 -14.67
CA GLU A 220 -0.23 -3.21 -15.32
C GLU A 220 0.82 -2.13 -15.01
N LEU A 221 0.83 -1.06 -15.82
CA LEU A 221 1.74 0.08 -15.66
C LEU A 221 0.99 1.33 -15.17
N ALA A 222 -0.04 1.13 -14.34
CA ALA A 222 -0.85 2.21 -13.78
C ALA A 222 -0.11 2.95 -12.64
N VAL A 223 0.14 4.25 -12.81
CA VAL A 223 0.81 5.09 -11.80
C VAL A 223 -0.20 5.54 -10.73
N SER A 224 0.07 5.28 -9.45
CA SER A 224 -0.89 5.53 -8.35
C SER A 224 -1.20 7.01 -8.12
N ARG A 225 -0.17 7.87 -8.07
CA ARG A 225 -0.32 9.33 -8.02
C ARG A 225 0.78 10.02 -8.81
N LYS A 226 0.40 10.92 -9.71
CA LYS A 226 1.32 11.82 -10.46
C LYS A 226 1.85 12.96 -9.58
N VAL A 227 2.29 12.69 -8.35
CA VAL A 227 3.01 13.68 -7.56
C VAL A 227 4.49 13.47 -7.81
N PHE A 228 4.96 14.05 -8.91
CA PHE A 228 6.37 14.20 -9.20
C PHE A 228 6.96 15.23 -8.24
N PHE A 229 8.21 15.04 -7.83
CA PHE A 229 9.05 16.18 -7.51
C PHE A 229 9.26 16.95 -8.83
N LEU A 230 8.50 18.03 -9.04
CA LEU A 230 9.04 19.18 -9.74
C LEU A 230 9.70 20.05 -8.68
N MET A 231 10.98 19.80 -8.40
CA MET A 231 11.80 20.87 -7.84
C MET A 231 12.03 21.88 -8.97
N LYS A 232 11.43 23.06 -8.82
CA LYS A 232 12.02 24.28 -9.34
C LYS A 232 12.24 25.20 -8.15
N HIS A 233 13.48 25.66 -7.99
CA HIS A 233 13.86 26.54 -6.90
C HIS A 233 13.02 27.83 -6.90
N ASN A 234 12.63 28.21 -5.68
CA ASN A 234 12.14 29.51 -5.23
C ASN A 234 10.81 30.00 -5.82
N LEU A 235 9.74 29.77 -5.03
CA LEU A 235 8.59 30.64 -4.69
C LEU A 235 8.01 31.68 -5.68
N ASP A 236 8.31 31.64 -6.97
CA ASP A 236 7.60 32.40 -8.00
C ASP A 236 7.40 31.53 -9.25
N ILE A 237 6.16 31.47 -9.75
CA ILE A 237 5.81 30.75 -10.97
C ILE A 237 6.40 31.51 -12.16
N VAL A 238 7.60 31.09 -12.58
CA VAL A 238 8.22 31.45 -13.86
C VAL A 238 8.45 30.15 -14.63
N PHE A 239 8.34 30.13 -15.96
CA PHE A 239 8.79 28.99 -16.78
C PHE A 239 10.34 29.00 -16.86
N ILE A 240 11.04 27.91 -16.49
CA ILE A 240 12.50 27.77 -16.77
C ILE A 240 12.71 26.60 -17.71
N SER A 241 13.46 26.90 -18.76
CA SER A 241 13.96 26.02 -19.80
C SER A 241 15.18 25.20 -19.34
N ASN A 242 15.17 23.90 -19.69
CA ASN A 242 16.29 23.06 -20.13
C ASN A 242 17.71 23.24 -19.54
N SER A 243 17.96 22.95 -18.26
CA SER A 243 19.36 22.82 -17.80
C SER A 243 19.63 21.87 -16.62
N PHE A 244 18.86 20.78 -16.47
CA PHE A 244 19.26 19.68 -15.60
C PHE A 244 19.41 18.39 -16.41
N SER A 245 20.58 17.75 -16.33
CA SER A 245 20.75 16.42 -16.90
C SER A 245 20.15 15.36 -15.96
N TRP A 246 19.55 14.32 -16.51
CA TRP A 246 18.98 13.21 -15.74
C TRP A 246 20.01 12.48 -14.87
N GLN A 247 21.29 12.53 -15.25
CA GLN A 247 22.40 11.99 -14.45
C GLN A 247 22.64 12.79 -13.16
N GLU A 248 22.62 14.12 -13.21
CA GLU A 248 22.80 14.96 -12.01
C GLU A 248 21.65 14.81 -11.02
N PHE A 249 20.42 14.66 -11.52
CA PHE A 249 19.27 14.36 -10.67
C PHE A 249 19.43 13.01 -9.96
N ARG A 250 19.92 11.99 -10.68
CA ARG A 250 20.15 10.65 -10.14
C ARG A 250 21.21 10.64 -9.03
N GLU A 251 22.33 11.31 -9.23
CA GLU A 251 23.42 11.33 -8.25
C GLU A 251 23.05 12.11 -6.98
N LYS A 252 22.41 13.28 -7.11
CA LYS A 252 21.92 14.02 -5.92
C LYS A 252 20.93 13.20 -5.11
N ARG A 253 20.09 12.42 -5.78
CA ARG A 253 19.11 11.56 -5.12
C ARG A 253 19.76 10.35 -4.46
N LYS A 254 20.76 9.73 -5.11
CA LYS A 254 21.53 8.62 -4.53
C LYS A 254 22.20 9.07 -3.23
N GLN A 255 22.83 10.25 -3.25
CA GLN A 255 23.37 10.88 -2.04
C GLN A 255 22.31 11.12 -0.96
N MET A 256 21.09 11.51 -1.31
CA MET A 256 20.02 11.70 -0.33
C MET A 256 19.56 10.39 0.32
N VAL A 257 19.46 9.31 -0.45
CA VAL A 257 19.13 7.96 0.06
C VAL A 257 20.28 7.42 0.93
N GLU A 258 21.53 7.54 0.49
CA GLU A 258 22.72 7.13 1.25
C GLU A 258 22.84 7.87 2.60
N ASN A 259 22.25 9.06 2.71
CA ASN A 259 22.18 9.84 3.93
C ASN A 259 20.82 9.72 4.67
N ASN A 260 20.00 8.71 4.37
CA ASN A 260 18.70 8.44 5.01
C ASN A 260 17.64 9.57 4.87
N TYR A 261 17.79 10.47 3.90
CA TYR A 261 16.80 11.50 3.62
C TYR A 261 15.68 10.95 2.71
N THR A 262 14.53 10.61 3.30
CA THR A 262 13.32 10.40 2.50
C THR A 262 12.78 11.75 2.03
N LEU A 263 12.68 11.92 0.71
CA LEU A 263 12.12 13.10 0.05
C LEU A 263 10.62 13.24 0.32
N THR A 264 10.28 13.68 1.53
CA THR A 264 9.03 14.39 1.76
C THR A 264 9.40 15.77 2.27
N HIS A 265 8.54 16.76 2.06
CA HIS A 265 8.69 18.16 2.52
C HIS A 265 9.06 18.32 4.02
N TRP A 266 9.02 17.24 4.80
CA TRP A 266 9.41 17.19 6.21
C TRP A 266 10.90 16.93 6.42
N SER A 267 11.67 16.54 5.40
CA SER A 267 13.11 16.33 5.56
C SER A 267 13.85 17.61 5.95
N THR A 268 13.35 18.79 5.60
CA THR A 268 14.02 20.06 5.92
C THR A 268 13.73 20.54 7.34
N GLU A 269 12.49 20.49 7.83
CA GLU A 269 12.18 20.80 9.24
C GLU A 269 12.72 19.73 10.19
N LEU A 270 12.67 18.46 9.78
CA LEU A 270 13.31 17.38 10.55
C LEU A 270 14.84 17.56 10.56
N ALA A 271 15.48 17.93 9.43
CA ALA A 271 16.92 18.22 9.39
C ALA A 271 17.34 19.45 10.21
N VAL A 272 16.48 20.46 10.33
CA VAL A 272 16.70 21.61 11.23
C VAL A 272 16.51 21.21 12.70
N SER A 273 15.55 20.31 13.00
CA SER A 273 15.31 19.82 14.36
C SER A 273 16.29 18.72 14.83
N LEU A 274 16.84 17.93 13.89
CA LEU A 274 17.73 16.80 14.14
C LEU A 274 19.21 17.18 14.17
N GLY A 275 19.51 18.49 14.19
CA GLY A 275 20.86 18.98 14.46
C GLY A 275 21.32 18.72 15.90
N ASN A 276 21.10 17.53 16.48
CA ASN A 276 21.82 16.96 17.65
C ASN A 276 21.38 15.56 18.18
N HIS A 277 20.71 14.68 17.42
CA HIS A 277 20.37 13.33 17.95
C HIS A 277 20.82 12.19 17.03
N THR A 278 21.87 11.49 17.46
CA THR A 278 22.53 10.35 16.78
C THR A 278 21.88 8.99 17.04
N ASP A 279 20.76 8.91 17.75
CA ASP A 279 20.14 7.64 18.18
C ASP A 279 18.76 7.43 17.56
N LEU A 280 18.69 7.31 16.23
CA LEU A 280 17.51 6.73 15.58
C LEU A 280 17.64 5.20 15.57
N PRO A 281 16.61 4.45 16.00
CA PRO A 281 16.64 3.00 15.96
C PRO A 281 16.78 2.55 14.51
N LYS A 282 17.90 1.88 14.20
CA LYS A 282 18.05 1.15 12.94
C LYS A 282 16.97 0.07 12.94
N LEU A 283 15.96 0.21 12.08
CA LEU A 283 15.08 -0.89 11.69
C LEU A 283 15.98 -2.00 11.13
N SER A 284 16.33 -2.96 11.99
CA SER A 284 17.11 -4.12 11.59
C SER A 284 16.26 -4.95 10.63
N LEU A 285 16.78 -5.22 9.44
CA LEU A 285 16.15 -6.15 8.49
C LEU A 285 16.10 -7.58 9.04
N ASP A 286 16.76 -7.89 10.16
CA ASP A 286 16.67 -9.17 10.86
C ASP A 286 15.33 -9.35 11.60
N THR A 287 14.49 -8.31 11.69
CA THR A 287 13.15 -8.36 12.30
C THR A 287 12.19 -9.29 11.55
N PHE A 288 12.53 -9.74 10.33
CA PHE A 288 11.72 -10.70 9.56
C PHE A 288 11.90 -12.18 9.98
N GLY A 289 12.72 -12.47 11.00
CA GLY A 289 13.02 -13.82 11.44
C GLY A 289 12.24 -14.24 12.69
N ALA A 290 11.07 -14.87 12.52
CA ALA A 290 10.65 -16.10 13.23
C ALA A 290 9.12 -16.35 13.24
N TYR A 291 8.27 -15.36 12.95
CA TYR A 291 6.80 -15.54 12.92
C TYR A 291 6.20 -14.87 11.69
N GLN A 292 5.90 -15.65 10.65
CA GLN A 292 5.14 -15.21 9.48
C GLN A 292 4.06 -16.26 9.20
N LYS A 293 2.79 -15.95 9.47
CA LYS A 293 1.66 -16.71 8.90
C LYS A 293 1.02 -15.94 7.75
N ALA A 294 0.36 -16.66 6.86
CA ALA A 294 -0.49 -16.08 5.83
C ALA A 294 -1.94 -16.13 6.30
N LEU A 295 -2.62 -14.99 6.37
CA LEU A 295 -4.06 -14.88 6.54
C LEU A 295 -4.66 -14.63 5.16
N ILE A 296 -5.54 -15.49 4.69
CA ILE A 296 -6.06 -15.44 3.32
C ILE A 296 -7.57 -15.29 3.38
N PHE A 297 -8.09 -14.23 2.78
CA PHE A 297 -9.52 -13.91 2.73
C PHE A 297 -10.04 -13.94 1.29
N GLY A 298 -11.33 -14.21 1.14
CA GLY A 298 -11.94 -14.27 -0.18
C GLY A 298 -11.62 -15.58 -0.91
N THR A 299 -11.44 -16.66 -0.15
CA THR A 299 -11.38 -18.01 -0.72
C THR A 299 -12.80 -18.52 -1.03
N ASN A 300 -12.92 -19.60 -1.80
CA ASN A 300 -14.23 -20.25 -2.02
C ASN A 300 -14.57 -21.26 -0.91
N ASP A 301 -13.69 -21.44 0.08
CA ASP A 301 -13.87 -22.41 1.15
C ASP A 301 -14.88 -21.88 2.18
N GLU A 302 -15.67 -22.78 2.78
CA GLU A 302 -16.72 -22.40 3.74
C GLU A 302 -16.15 -21.85 5.07
N ASN A 303 -14.89 -22.15 5.36
CA ASN A 303 -14.18 -21.75 6.59
C ASN A 303 -13.25 -20.55 6.37
N ASP A 304 -13.68 -19.53 5.61
CA ASP A 304 -12.89 -18.31 5.28
C ASP A 304 -12.48 -17.52 6.55
N GLU A 305 -11.44 -18.00 7.25
CA GLU A 305 -10.76 -17.39 8.40
C GLU A 305 -9.23 -17.37 8.27
#